data_AF-A0A662TJJ1-F1
#
_entry.id   AF-A0A662TJJ1-F1
#
_cell.length_a   1.000
_cell.length_b   1.000
_cell.length_c   1.000
_cell.angle_alpha   90.00
_cell.angle_beta   90.00
_cell.angle_gamma   90.00
#
_symmetry.space_group_name_H-M   'P 1'
#
loop_
_entity.id
_entity.type
_entity.pdbx_description
1 polymer ?
#
loop_
_entity_poly.entity_id
_entity_poly.type
_entity_poly.pdbx_seq_one_letter_code
_entity_poly.pdbx_strand_id
1 'polypeptide(L)'
;MLAENVKPKLLTLSLLIGVLAFIVAPEDHPDGLYTATLLVENTPIVSFNYTLSRTSRLLEEWQTLNASLENLTVTVKYKSMYLHAQGSLVIFYVDIYSEREIELEDIVILVKCNDLELKLHPSERAGSTLKYAYVPLINSKAMFAVFAFIAAAWFTEALPLSVTALLVPVGLGLLNVVDTRSAFQPFFDPIIALLFGGFLLALALSKHEVDKLMASKLLRFGVRSQGSLVFSVILITSFMSMWISNTA
;
A
#
# COMPACT_ATOMS: atom_id res chain seq x y z
N MET A 1 39.22 -5.90 -4.22
CA MET A 1 39.46 -6.50 -2.90
C MET A 1 38.75 -5.77 -1.75
N LEU A 2 38.72 -4.43 -1.69
CA LEU A 2 38.00 -3.71 -0.60
C LEU A 2 36.46 -3.75 -0.73
N ALA A 3 35.89 -3.67 -1.93
CA ALA A 3 34.43 -3.68 -2.14
C ALA A 3 33.76 -5.06 -1.90
N GLU A 4 34.53 -6.14 -2.02
CA GLU A 4 34.03 -7.52 -1.93
C GLU A 4 33.68 -7.91 -0.47
N ASN A 5 34.36 -7.29 0.50
CA ASN A 5 34.14 -7.51 1.93
C ASN A 5 33.03 -6.61 2.53
N VAL A 6 32.45 -5.70 1.75
CA VAL A 6 31.43 -4.75 2.24
C VAL A 6 30.03 -5.31 2.05
N LYS A 7 29.74 -5.93 0.90
CA LYS A 7 28.43 -6.53 0.59
C LYS A 7 27.91 -7.52 1.65
N PRO A 8 28.69 -8.49 2.16
CA PRO A 8 28.19 -9.38 3.21
C PRO A 8 27.84 -8.62 4.49
N LYS A 9 28.60 -7.58 4.85
CA LYS A 9 28.29 -6.73 6.02
C LYS A 9 27.01 -5.93 5.83
N LEU A 10 26.78 -5.39 4.63
CA LEU A 10 25.54 -4.69 4.30
C LEU A 10 24.33 -5.63 4.36
N LEU A 11 24.46 -6.85 3.86
CA LEU A 11 23.41 -7.86 3.96
C LEU A 11 23.08 -8.20 5.42
N THR A 12 24.10 -8.38 6.27
CA THR A 12 23.88 -8.62 7.71
C THR A 12 23.20 -7.44 8.39
N LEU A 13 23.50 -6.20 7.97
CA LEU A 13 22.84 -5.01 8.48
C LEU A 13 21.36 -4.97 8.06
N SER A 14 21.05 -5.26 6.79
CA SER A 14 19.66 -5.36 6.32
C SER A 14 18.87 -6.41 7.10
N LEU A 15 19.49 -7.57 7.35
CA LEU A 15 18.89 -8.64 8.16
C LEU A 15 18.59 -8.17 9.59
N LEU A 16 19.55 -7.50 10.23
CA LEU A 16 19.38 -6.94 11.57
C LEU A 16 18.22 -5.93 11.63
N ILE A 17 18.12 -5.06 10.61
CA ILE A 17 17.00 -4.11 10.48
C ILE A 17 15.67 -4.85 10.37
N GLY A 18 15.59 -5.92 9.58
CA GLY A 18 14.40 -6.77 9.49
C GLY A 18 14.00 -7.40 10.84
N VAL A 19 14.98 -7.89 11.61
CA VAL A 19 14.74 -8.46 12.94
C VAL A 19 14.27 -7.40 13.93
N LEU A 20 14.89 -6.22 13.95
CA LEU A 20 14.46 -5.10 14.78
C LEU A 20 13.04 -4.65 14.43
N ALA A 21 12.72 -4.60 13.13
CA ALA A 21 11.38 -4.30 12.66
C ALA A 21 10.36 -5.34 13.16
N PHE A 22 10.68 -6.63 13.14
CA PHE A 22 9.80 -7.67 13.70
C PHE A 22 9.46 -7.44 15.19
N ILE A 23 10.44 -6.97 15.97
CA ILE A 23 10.29 -6.73 17.41
C ILE A 23 9.46 -5.48 17.70
N VAL A 24 9.63 -4.42 16.90
CA VAL A 24 8.97 -3.12 17.09
C VAL A 24 7.57 -3.08 16.47
N ALA A 25 7.27 -3.97 15.52
CA ALA A 25 5.99 -4.01 14.83
C ALA A 25 4.82 -4.20 15.82
N PRO A 26 3.66 -3.58 15.51
CA PRO A 26 2.46 -3.73 16.32
C PRO A 26 1.98 -5.19 16.38
N GLU A 27 1.18 -5.51 17.39
CA GLU A 27 0.52 -6.82 17.47
C GLU A 27 -0.60 -6.95 16.44
N ASP A 28 -0.89 -8.18 16.05
CA ASP A 28 -2.00 -8.49 15.18
C ASP A 28 -3.34 -8.33 15.90
N HIS A 29 -4.36 -7.97 15.15
CA HIS A 29 -5.73 -7.98 15.66
C HIS A 29 -6.20 -9.44 15.75
N PRO A 30 -6.61 -9.95 16.92
CA PRO A 30 -7.05 -11.35 17.04
C PRO A 30 -8.40 -11.60 16.36
N ASP A 31 -8.64 -12.84 15.94
CA ASP A 31 -10.00 -13.31 15.63
C ASP A 31 -10.85 -13.27 16.91
N GLY A 32 -12.10 -12.80 16.82
CA GLY A 32 -12.98 -12.75 18.00
C GLY A 32 -14.09 -11.71 17.98
N LEU A 33 -14.66 -11.50 19.16
CA LEU A 33 -15.70 -10.50 19.41
C LEU A 33 -15.04 -9.16 19.77
N TYR A 34 -15.45 -8.12 19.06
CA TYR A 34 -15.02 -6.74 19.25
C TYR A 34 -16.19 -5.90 19.73
N THR A 35 -15.93 -5.03 20.68
CA THR A 35 -16.91 -4.05 21.18
C THR A 35 -16.50 -2.68 20.67
N ALA A 36 -17.35 -2.03 19.90
CA ALA A 36 -17.20 -0.65 19.47
C ALA A 36 -18.11 0.25 20.28
N THR A 37 -17.55 1.28 20.90
CA THR A 37 -18.28 2.30 21.67
C THR A 37 -18.10 3.65 20.99
N LEU A 38 -19.20 4.26 20.56
CA LEU A 38 -19.20 5.63 20.09
C LEU A 38 -19.15 6.58 21.29
N LEU A 39 -18.15 7.45 21.27
CA LEU A 39 -17.91 8.51 22.22
C LEU A 39 -18.15 9.85 21.52
N VAL A 40 -18.90 10.73 22.17
CA VAL A 40 -19.06 12.14 21.77
C VAL A 40 -18.64 12.99 22.96
N GLU A 41 -17.65 13.87 22.78
CA GLU A 41 -17.07 14.68 23.86
C GLU A 41 -16.62 13.81 25.05
N ASN A 42 -15.99 12.66 24.77
CA ASN A 42 -15.59 11.64 25.75
C ASN A 42 -16.73 10.95 26.53
N THR A 43 -18.00 11.20 26.18
CA THR A 43 -19.16 10.53 26.79
C THR A 43 -19.61 9.35 25.93
N PRO A 44 -19.77 8.13 26.49
CA PRO A 44 -20.22 6.97 25.73
C PRO A 44 -21.71 7.08 25.40
N ILE A 45 -22.03 7.20 24.11
CA ILE A 45 -23.41 7.32 23.63
C ILE A 45 -24.00 5.94 23.38
N VAL A 46 -23.25 5.08 22.68
CA VAL A 46 -23.76 3.78 22.24
C VAL A 46 -22.65 2.78 22.04
N SER A 47 -22.90 1.52 22.36
CA SER A 47 -21.98 0.41 22.14
C SER A 47 -22.63 -0.69 21.32
N PHE A 48 -21.86 -1.30 20.43
CA PHE A 48 -22.29 -2.39 19.58
C PHE A 48 -21.15 -3.40 19.40
N ASN A 49 -21.52 -4.66 19.18
CA ASN A 49 -20.57 -5.75 19.05
C ASN A 49 -20.52 -6.22 17.60
N TYR A 50 -19.31 -6.50 17.12
CA TYR A 50 -19.09 -7.15 15.84
C TYR A 50 -18.03 -8.23 15.98
N THR A 51 -17.97 -9.14 15.02
CA THR A 51 -17.02 -10.26 15.04
C THR A 51 -16.05 -10.15 13.88
N LEU A 52 -14.77 -10.38 14.15
CA LEU A 52 -13.76 -10.63 13.12
C LEU A 52 -13.53 -12.12 13.02
N SER A 53 -13.75 -12.67 11.83
CA SER A 53 -13.60 -14.11 11.57
C SER A 53 -13.05 -14.38 10.17
N ARG A 54 -12.16 -15.36 10.06
CA ARG A 54 -11.64 -15.89 8.79
C ARG A 54 -12.69 -16.64 7.97
N THR A 55 -13.85 -16.96 8.55
CA THR A 55 -14.88 -17.81 7.91
C THR A 55 -15.93 -16.97 7.21
N SER A 56 -16.01 -17.05 5.88
CA SER A 56 -16.86 -16.21 5.02
C SER A 56 -18.35 -16.60 4.93
N ARG A 57 -18.84 -17.47 5.82
CA ARG A 57 -20.17 -18.12 5.64
C ARG A 57 -21.33 -17.46 6.37
N LEU A 58 -21.13 -16.39 7.13
CA LEU A 58 -22.20 -15.76 7.92
C LEU A 58 -22.42 -14.31 7.47
N LEU A 59 -23.70 -13.93 7.47
CA LEU A 59 -24.31 -12.78 6.79
C LEU A 59 -23.57 -11.45 7.06
N GLU A 60 -23.06 -10.83 5.99
CA GLU A 60 -22.55 -9.45 5.96
C GLU A 60 -23.68 -8.40 5.90
N GLU A 61 -24.79 -8.65 6.58
CA GLU A 61 -25.92 -7.73 6.54
C GLU A 61 -25.66 -6.51 7.41
N TRP A 62 -26.02 -5.34 6.86
CA TRP A 62 -25.97 -4.09 7.59
C TRP A 62 -27.05 -4.06 8.67
N GLN A 63 -26.60 -3.89 9.90
CA GLN A 63 -27.45 -3.62 11.04
C GLN A 63 -27.44 -2.12 11.31
N THR A 64 -28.59 -1.60 11.74
CA THR A 64 -28.75 -0.20 12.13
C THR A 64 -29.13 -0.15 13.59
N LEU A 65 -28.46 0.72 14.34
CA LEU A 65 -28.68 0.89 15.76
C LEU A 65 -28.86 2.38 16.04
N ASN A 66 -30.00 2.70 16.63
CA ASN A 66 -30.39 4.07 16.94
C ASN A 66 -30.19 4.30 18.44
N ALA A 67 -29.57 5.43 18.79
CA ALA A 67 -29.43 5.88 20.15
C ALA A 67 -29.76 7.37 20.24
N SER A 68 -30.32 7.77 21.37
CA SER A 68 -30.62 9.17 21.66
C SER A 68 -30.18 9.49 23.08
N LEU A 69 -29.38 10.54 23.23
CA LEU A 69 -28.95 11.05 24.53
C LEU A 69 -29.17 12.57 24.55
N GLU A 70 -30.02 13.04 25.46
CA GLU A 70 -30.40 14.45 25.58
C GLU A 70 -30.87 15.05 24.24
N ASN A 71 -30.05 15.89 23.61
CA ASN A 71 -30.34 16.59 22.35
C ASN A 71 -29.56 16.01 21.15
N LEU A 72 -29.00 14.81 21.30
CA LEU A 72 -28.20 14.13 20.30
C LEU A 72 -28.93 12.84 19.88
N THR A 73 -29.26 12.73 18.60
CA THR A 73 -29.73 11.46 18.02
C THR A 73 -28.69 10.91 17.07
N VAL A 74 -28.36 9.65 17.25
CA VAL A 74 -27.31 8.97 16.51
C VAL A 74 -27.84 7.68 15.93
N THR A 75 -27.52 7.45 14.66
CA THR A 75 -27.79 6.20 13.96
C THR A 75 -26.47 5.59 13.53
N VAL A 76 -26.14 4.40 14.04
CA VAL A 76 -24.93 3.67 13.68
C VAL A 76 -25.30 2.51 12.77
N LYS A 77 -24.67 2.43 11.60
CA LYS A 77 -24.75 1.30 10.68
C LYS A 77 -23.44 0.53 10.68
N TYR A 78 -23.52 -0.76 10.93
CA TYR A 78 -22.36 -1.67 11.02
C TYR A 78 -22.75 -3.06 10.54
N LYS A 79 -21.77 -3.92 10.28
CA LYS A 79 -21.99 -5.36 10.03
C LYS A 79 -21.71 -6.13 11.31
N SER A 80 -22.50 -7.16 11.60
CA SER A 80 -22.27 -8.03 12.77
C SER A 80 -21.03 -8.91 12.63
N MET A 81 -20.56 -9.12 11.39
CA MET A 81 -19.36 -9.87 11.07
C MET A 81 -18.57 -9.19 9.95
N TYR A 82 -17.25 -9.13 10.11
CA TYR A 82 -16.31 -8.70 9.08
C TYR A 82 -15.30 -9.82 8.82
N LEU A 83 -14.92 -9.95 7.54
CA LEU A 83 -13.91 -10.92 7.13
C LEU A 83 -12.57 -10.53 7.76
N HIS A 84 -11.94 -11.47 8.45
CA HIS A 84 -10.59 -11.31 8.95
C HIS A 84 -9.60 -11.91 7.95
N ALA A 85 -9.32 -11.15 6.89
CA ALA A 85 -8.40 -11.54 5.83
C ALA A 85 -7.58 -10.33 5.39
N GLN A 86 -6.44 -10.55 4.75
CA GLN A 86 -5.53 -9.46 4.41
C GLN A 86 -6.19 -8.48 3.44
N GLY A 87 -6.09 -7.19 3.76
CA GLY A 87 -6.75 -6.12 2.99
C GLY A 87 -8.26 -6.02 3.22
N SER A 88 -8.84 -6.79 4.15
CA SER A 88 -10.23 -6.57 4.55
C SER A 88 -10.39 -5.22 5.25
N LEU A 89 -11.61 -4.69 5.23
CA LEU A 89 -11.88 -3.34 5.70
C LEU A 89 -13.12 -3.35 6.58
N VAL A 90 -12.96 -2.83 7.80
CA VAL A 90 -14.04 -2.68 8.77
C VAL A 90 -14.58 -1.26 8.65
N ILE A 91 -15.87 -1.14 8.32
CA ILE A 91 -16.55 0.15 8.11
C ILE A 91 -17.71 0.31 9.08
N PHE A 92 -17.79 1.46 9.72
CA PHE A 92 -18.98 1.94 10.43
C PHE A 92 -19.46 3.25 9.81
N TYR A 93 -20.77 3.41 9.66
CA TYR A 93 -21.37 4.69 9.33
C TYR A 93 -22.12 5.21 10.54
N VAL A 94 -21.94 6.49 10.87
CA VAL A 94 -22.59 7.14 12.00
C VAL A 94 -23.26 8.40 11.48
N ASP A 95 -24.58 8.41 11.48
CA ASP A 95 -25.38 9.60 11.21
C ASP A 95 -25.65 10.31 12.54
N ILE A 96 -25.23 11.57 12.66
CA ILE A 96 -25.41 12.37 13.88
C ILE A 96 -26.31 13.55 13.57
N TYR A 97 -27.36 13.69 14.37
CA TYR A 97 -28.25 14.84 14.35
C TYR A 97 -28.22 15.47 15.75
N SER A 98 -27.70 16.70 15.80
CA SER A 98 -27.64 17.51 17.01
C SER A 98 -28.10 18.93 16.69
N GLU A 99 -28.68 19.60 17.69
CA GLU A 99 -29.00 21.03 17.62
C GLU A 99 -27.75 21.91 17.75
N ARG A 100 -26.65 21.36 18.26
CA ARG A 100 -25.36 22.04 18.39
C ARG A 100 -24.38 21.51 17.36
N GLU A 101 -23.49 22.38 16.90
CA GLU A 101 -22.37 21.96 16.06
C GLU A 101 -21.31 21.30 16.95
N ILE A 102 -21.01 20.03 16.67
CA ILE A 102 -20.02 19.23 17.40
C ILE A 102 -18.79 19.11 16.50
N GLU A 103 -17.61 19.33 17.07
CA GLU A 103 -16.35 19.20 16.34
C GLU A 103 -16.06 17.73 16.00
N LEU A 104 -15.44 17.49 14.84
CA LEU A 104 -15.17 16.13 14.36
C LEU A 104 -14.17 15.36 15.23
N GLU A 105 -13.30 16.08 15.95
CA GLU A 105 -12.27 15.49 16.81
C GLU A 105 -12.87 14.85 18.07
N ASP A 106 -14.03 15.36 18.51
CA ASP A 106 -14.74 14.90 19.71
C ASP A 106 -15.63 13.68 19.45
N ILE A 107 -15.76 13.25 18.18
CA ILE A 107 -16.60 12.13 17.78
C ILE A 107 -15.69 10.97 17.40
N VAL A 108 -15.63 9.98 18.28
CA VAL A 108 -14.64 8.90 18.20
C VAL A 108 -15.32 7.56 18.44
N ILE A 109 -14.92 6.54 17.68
CA ILE A 109 -15.28 5.15 18.01
C ILE A 109 -14.10 4.48 18.69
N LEU A 110 -14.34 4.00 19.90
CA LEU A 110 -13.37 3.22 20.66
C LEU A 110 -13.68 1.74 20.47
N VAL A 111 -12.76 1.03 19.83
CA VAL A 111 -12.85 -0.41 19.57
C VAL A 111 -12.00 -1.14 20.59
N LYS A 112 -12.61 -2.13 21.28
CA LYS A 112 -11.95 -2.97 22.27
C LYS A 112 -12.10 -4.45 21.93
N CYS A 113 -11.01 -5.20 22.08
CA CYS A 113 -11.01 -6.66 22.06
C CYS A 113 -9.85 -7.18 22.91
N ASN A 114 -10.17 -7.94 23.97
CA ASN A 114 -9.18 -8.37 24.97
C ASN A 114 -8.39 -7.14 25.49
N ASP A 115 -7.06 -7.14 25.35
CA ASP A 115 -6.18 -6.03 25.74
C ASP A 115 -5.97 -4.98 24.63
N LEU A 116 -6.54 -5.20 23.43
CA LEU A 116 -6.41 -4.28 22.30
C LEU A 116 -7.45 -3.15 22.41
N GLU A 117 -6.97 -1.91 22.35
CA GLU A 117 -7.78 -0.70 22.33
C GLU A 117 -7.39 0.17 21.13
N LEU A 118 -8.35 0.42 20.24
CA LEU A 118 -8.17 1.17 19.02
C LEU A 118 -9.11 2.37 19.00
N LYS A 119 -8.52 3.57 18.94
CA LYS A 119 -9.25 4.84 18.85
C LYS A 119 -9.43 5.22 17.38
N LEU A 120 -10.67 5.20 16.89
CA LEU A 120 -11.00 5.52 15.51
C LEU A 120 -11.56 6.93 15.39
N HIS A 121 -10.99 7.69 14.47
CA HIS A 121 -11.47 9.00 14.06
C HIS A 121 -12.27 8.89 12.76
N PRO A 122 -13.16 9.85 12.45
CA PRO A 122 -13.90 9.86 11.20
C PRO A 122 -12.92 9.92 10.02
N SER A 123 -13.00 8.95 9.11
CA SER A 123 -12.17 8.91 7.91
C SER A 123 -12.71 9.81 6.79
N GLU A 124 -14.03 10.03 6.78
CA GLU A 124 -14.74 10.79 5.74
C GLU A 124 -16.06 11.35 6.32
N ARG A 125 -16.45 12.56 5.89
CA ARG A 125 -17.73 13.20 6.25
C ARG A 125 -18.51 13.56 4.99
N ALA A 126 -19.76 13.09 4.92
CA ALA A 126 -20.71 13.44 3.87
C ALA A 126 -22.01 13.94 4.51
N GLY A 127 -22.14 15.26 4.66
CA GLY A 127 -23.28 15.86 5.36
C GLY A 127 -23.30 15.49 6.85
N SER A 128 -24.37 14.82 7.29
CA SER A 128 -24.55 14.29 8.65
C SER A 128 -23.92 12.91 8.87
N THR A 129 -23.48 12.24 7.79
CA THR A 129 -22.90 10.89 7.86
C THR A 129 -21.39 10.95 8.04
N LEU A 130 -20.90 10.29 9.07
CA LEU A 130 -19.48 10.06 9.35
C LEU A 130 -19.13 8.61 9.07
N LYS A 131 -18.08 8.40 8.29
CA LYS A 131 -17.56 7.06 7.98
C LYS A 131 -16.31 6.81 8.78
N TYR A 132 -16.28 5.69 9.48
CA TYR A 132 -15.12 5.18 10.20
C TYR A 132 -14.64 3.94 9.49
N ALA A 133 -13.37 3.92 9.10
CA ALA A 133 -12.77 2.79 8.41
C ALA A 133 -11.42 2.44 9.04
N TYR A 134 -11.18 1.15 9.25
CA TYR A 134 -9.84 0.65 9.58
C TYR A 134 -9.59 -0.71 8.94
N VAL A 135 -8.32 -1.05 8.78
CA VAL A 135 -7.87 -2.35 8.26
C VAL A 135 -7.31 -3.14 9.44
N PRO A 136 -7.85 -4.32 9.77
CA PRO A 136 -7.29 -5.16 10.81
C PRO A 136 -5.87 -5.60 10.42
N LEU A 137 -4.95 -5.51 11.37
CA LEU A 137 -3.56 -5.94 11.22
C LEU A 137 -3.49 -7.47 11.30
N ILE A 138 -2.95 -8.08 10.25
CA ILE A 138 -2.78 -9.54 10.13
C ILE A 138 -1.34 -9.81 9.71
N ASN A 139 -0.64 -10.70 10.42
CA ASN A 139 0.77 -11.02 10.17
C ASN A 139 1.67 -9.77 10.09
N SER A 140 1.32 -8.72 10.84
CA SER A 140 1.90 -7.38 10.74
C SER A 140 3.39 -7.38 11.07
N LYS A 141 3.81 -8.15 12.07
CA LYS A 141 5.23 -8.33 12.43
C LYS A 141 6.06 -8.90 11.28
N ALA A 142 5.58 -9.99 10.69
CA ALA A 142 6.25 -10.63 9.56
C ALA A 142 6.29 -9.72 8.33
N MET A 143 5.17 -9.05 8.01
CA MET A 143 5.09 -8.12 6.89
C MET A 143 6.03 -6.92 7.07
N PHE A 144 6.07 -6.32 8.26
CA PHE A 144 6.94 -5.18 8.54
C PHE A 144 8.42 -5.57 8.56
N ALA A 145 8.76 -6.77 9.05
CA ALA A 145 10.11 -7.31 8.99
C ALA A 145 10.61 -7.47 7.54
N VAL A 146 9.78 -8.07 6.66
CA VAL A 146 10.10 -8.22 5.23
C VAL A 146 10.24 -6.85 4.58
N PHE A 147 9.30 -5.94 4.83
CA PHE A 147 9.36 -4.58 4.29
C PHE A 147 10.67 -3.87 4.67
N ALA A 148 11.02 -3.86 5.96
CA ALA A 148 12.21 -3.18 6.44
C ALA A 148 13.51 -3.82 5.92
N PHE A 149 13.57 -5.15 5.88
CA PHE A 149 14.69 -5.90 5.29
C PHE A 149 14.89 -5.53 3.82
N ILE A 150 13.83 -5.59 3.02
CA ILE A 150 13.88 -5.30 1.57
C ILE A 150 14.23 -3.84 1.31
N ALA A 151 13.63 -2.91 2.06
CA ALA A 151 13.95 -1.49 1.96
C ALA A 151 15.44 -1.23 2.25
N ALA A 152 15.96 -1.80 3.35
CA ALA A 152 17.37 -1.69 3.67
C ALA A 152 18.28 -2.33 2.60
N ALA A 153 17.91 -3.49 2.06
CA ALA A 153 18.65 -4.18 1.02
C ALA A 153 18.68 -3.39 -0.31
N TRP A 154 17.60 -2.69 -0.65
CA TRP A 154 17.56 -1.79 -1.81
C TRP A 154 18.42 -0.54 -1.62
N PHE A 155 18.29 0.16 -0.49
CA PHE A 155 19.08 1.38 -0.24
C PHE A 155 20.58 1.11 -0.17
N THR A 156 20.97 -0.04 0.34
CA THR A 156 22.39 -0.42 0.49
C THR A 156 22.96 -1.12 -0.74
N GLU A 157 22.12 -1.50 -1.70
CA GLU A 157 22.48 -2.38 -2.83
C GLU A 157 23.29 -3.61 -2.40
N ALA A 158 22.95 -4.18 -1.23
CA ALA A 158 23.63 -5.37 -0.68
C ALA A 158 23.52 -6.57 -1.63
N LEU A 159 22.41 -6.65 -2.38
CA LEU A 159 22.12 -7.64 -3.41
C LEU A 159 21.69 -6.91 -4.71
N PRO A 160 21.85 -7.54 -5.88
CA PRO A 160 21.31 -7.00 -7.13
C PRO A 160 19.81 -6.71 -7.00
N LEU A 161 19.34 -5.59 -7.56
CA LEU A 161 17.94 -5.13 -7.48
C LEU A 161 16.92 -6.22 -7.83
N SER A 162 17.20 -7.04 -8.86
CA SER A 162 16.35 -8.15 -9.29
C SER A 162 16.27 -9.28 -8.27
N VAL A 163 17.39 -9.60 -7.60
CA VAL A 163 17.44 -10.61 -6.53
C VAL A 163 16.65 -10.12 -5.33
N THR A 164 16.86 -8.86 -4.92
CA THR A 164 16.10 -8.24 -3.82
C THR A 164 14.59 -8.21 -4.12
N ALA A 165 14.19 -7.90 -5.35
CA ALA A 165 12.79 -7.94 -5.75
C ALA A 165 12.18 -9.35 -5.62
N LEU A 166 12.90 -10.40 -6.03
CA LEU A 166 12.45 -11.79 -5.88
C LEU A 166 12.38 -12.26 -4.42
N LEU A 167 13.16 -11.66 -3.52
CA LEU A 167 13.08 -11.97 -2.08
C LEU A 167 11.77 -11.49 -1.45
N VAL A 168 11.07 -10.51 -2.04
CA VAL A 168 9.76 -10.05 -1.55
C VAL A 168 8.73 -11.20 -1.54
N PRO A 169 8.34 -11.80 -2.67
CA PRO A 169 7.35 -12.86 -2.67
C PRO A 169 7.81 -14.12 -1.95
N VAL A 170 9.12 -14.41 -1.97
CA VAL A 170 9.71 -15.53 -1.22
C VAL A 170 9.57 -15.31 0.29
N GLY A 171 9.91 -14.12 0.79
CA GLY A 171 9.78 -13.78 2.20
C GLY A 171 8.32 -13.79 2.67
N LEU A 172 7.42 -13.22 1.87
CA LEU A 172 5.98 -13.22 2.16
C LEU A 172 5.39 -14.63 2.21
N GLY A 173 5.79 -15.50 1.26
CA GLY A 173 5.34 -16.90 1.23
C GLY A 173 5.92 -17.74 2.36
N LEU A 174 7.23 -17.62 2.64
CA LEU A 174 7.90 -18.39 3.70
C LEU A 174 7.36 -18.06 5.11
N LEU A 175 7.00 -16.79 5.34
CA LEU A 175 6.43 -16.34 6.60
C LEU A 175 4.89 -16.51 6.64
N ASN A 176 4.28 -17.14 5.64
CA ASN A 176 2.83 -17.32 5.50
C ASN A 176 2.04 -16.01 5.66
N VAL A 177 2.59 -14.89 5.19
CA VAL A 177 1.90 -13.60 5.19
C VAL A 177 0.75 -13.64 4.18
N VAL A 178 1.04 -14.06 2.96
CA VAL A 178 0.09 -14.32 1.87
C VAL A 178 0.38 -15.69 1.25
N ASP A 179 -0.59 -16.25 0.54
CA ASP A 179 -0.34 -17.46 -0.25
C ASP A 179 0.68 -17.21 -1.37
N THR A 180 1.44 -18.24 -1.73
CA THR A 180 2.53 -18.13 -2.71
C THR A 180 2.03 -17.63 -4.07
N ARG A 181 0.81 -17.98 -4.50
CA ARG A 181 0.28 -17.53 -5.79
C ARG A 181 0.03 -16.02 -5.77
N SER A 182 -0.60 -15.52 -4.72
CA SER A 182 -0.84 -14.09 -4.51
C SER A 182 0.46 -13.30 -4.35
N ALA A 183 1.46 -13.87 -3.67
CA ALA A 183 2.77 -13.25 -3.51
C ALA A 183 3.45 -12.95 -4.86
N PHE A 184 3.40 -13.90 -5.80
CA PHE A 184 4.03 -13.75 -7.12
C PHE A 184 3.15 -13.05 -8.16
N GLN A 185 1.85 -12.88 -7.90
CA GLN A 185 0.91 -12.25 -8.84
C GLN A 185 1.40 -10.89 -9.39
N PRO A 186 1.99 -9.98 -8.59
CA PRO A 186 2.45 -8.68 -9.09
C PRO A 186 3.53 -8.76 -10.18
N PHE A 187 4.30 -9.85 -10.27
CA PHE A 187 5.31 -10.05 -11.33
C PHE A 187 4.69 -10.28 -12.72
N PHE A 188 3.40 -10.59 -12.77
CA PHE A 188 2.64 -10.85 -14.00
C PHE A 188 1.65 -9.73 -14.30
N ASP A 189 1.87 -8.54 -13.76
CA ASP A 189 1.03 -7.38 -14.06
C ASP A 189 1.10 -7.03 -15.57
N PRO A 190 -0.03 -6.69 -16.22
CA PRO A 190 -0.04 -6.32 -17.64
C PRO A 190 0.91 -5.17 -18.00
N ILE A 191 1.18 -4.25 -17.06
CA ILE A 191 2.12 -3.14 -17.26
C ILE A 191 3.55 -3.68 -17.38
N ILE A 192 3.92 -4.72 -16.62
CA ILE A 192 5.23 -5.38 -16.75
C ILE A 192 5.35 -6.05 -18.11
N ALA A 193 4.29 -6.75 -18.56
CA ALA A 193 4.27 -7.36 -19.90
C ALA A 193 4.37 -6.31 -21.03
N LEU A 194 3.68 -5.18 -20.88
CA LEU A 194 3.76 -4.05 -21.81
C LEU A 194 5.17 -3.47 -21.86
N LEU A 195 5.79 -3.23 -20.70
CA LEU A 195 7.16 -2.71 -20.60
C LEU A 195 8.16 -3.68 -21.23
N PHE A 196 8.02 -4.98 -20.99
CA PHE A 196 8.83 -6.01 -21.61
C PHE A 196 8.67 -6.01 -23.14
N GLY A 197 7.44 -5.88 -23.65
CA GLY A 197 7.18 -5.72 -25.08
C GLY A 197 7.83 -4.46 -25.66
N GLY A 198 7.78 -3.34 -24.95
CA GLY A 198 8.47 -2.10 -25.33
C GLY A 198 9.99 -2.27 -25.41
N PHE A 199 10.60 -2.97 -24.45
CA PHE A 199 12.03 -3.28 -24.49
C PHE A 199 12.41 -4.21 -25.65
N LEU A 200 11.59 -5.23 -25.94
CA LEU A 200 11.81 -6.10 -27.10
C LEU A 200 11.71 -5.32 -28.41
N LEU A 201 10.76 -4.39 -28.53
CA LEU A 201 10.62 -3.53 -29.69
C LEU A 201 11.81 -2.57 -29.82
N ALA A 202 12.22 -1.91 -28.75
CA ALA A 202 13.40 -1.05 -28.74
C ALA A 202 14.67 -1.82 -29.13
N LEU A 203 14.85 -3.04 -28.61
CA LEU A 203 15.95 -3.93 -28.98
C LEU A 203 15.89 -4.31 -30.46
N ALA A 204 14.71 -4.61 -31.01
CA ALA A 204 14.55 -4.90 -32.42
C ALA A 204 14.90 -3.70 -33.31
N LEU A 205 14.47 -2.50 -32.93
CA LEU A 205 14.78 -1.26 -33.66
C LEU A 205 16.29 -0.96 -33.63
N SER A 206 16.92 -1.09 -32.47
CA SER A 206 18.38 -0.90 -32.32
C SER A 206 19.17 -1.93 -33.13
N LYS A 207 18.74 -3.20 -33.13
CA LYS A 207 19.36 -4.27 -33.93
C LYS A 207 19.31 -3.98 -35.45
N HIS A 208 18.28 -3.28 -35.92
CA HIS A 208 18.14 -2.88 -37.33
C HIS A 208 18.69 -1.47 -37.60
N GLU A 209 19.39 -0.86 -36.63
CA GLU A 209 19.99 0.48 -36.72
C GLU A 209 18.99 1.58 -37.10
N VAL A 210 17.71 1.38 -36.77
CA VAL A 210 16.63 2.33 -37.12
C VAL A 210 16.82 3.66 -36.39
N ASP A 211 17.33 3.60 -35.16
CA ASP A 211 17.80 4.74 -34.36
C ASP A 211 18.87 5.57 -35.10
N LYS A 212 19.91 4.92 -35.65
CA LYS A 212 20.98 5.58 -36.43
C LYS A 212 20.46 6.13 -37.76
N LEU A 213 19.58 5.42 -38.44
CA LEU A 213 18.95 5.87 -39.68
C LEU A 213 18.07 7.10 -39.46
N MET A 214 17.30 7.13 -38.38
CA MET A 214 16.49 8.31 -38.01
C MET A 214 17.39 9.48 -37.60
N ALA A 215 18.39 9.27 -36.74
CA ALA A 215 19.33 10.32 -36.33
C ALA A 215 20.06 10.94 -37.54
N SER A 216 20.56 10.12 -38.47
CA SER A 216 21.26 10.61 -39.66
C SER A 216 20.34 11.36 -40.64
N LYS A 217 19.07 10.96 -40.80
CA LYS A 217 18.09 11.71 -41.60
C LYS A 217 17.76 13.07 -40.99
N LEU A 218 17.54 13.14 -39.67
CA LEU A 218 17.21 14.41 -39.03
C LEU A 218 18.40 15.39 -39.03
N LEU A 219 19.63 14.91 -38.80
CA LEU A 219 20.84 15.76 -38.88
C LEU A 219 21.06 16.33 -40.29
N ARG A 220 20.67 15.61 -41.35
CA ARG A 220 20.76 16.08 -42.74
C ARG A 220 19.72 17.16 -43.09
N PHE A 221 18.59 17.23 -42.39
CA PHE A 221 17.47 18.09 -42.78
C PHE A 221 17.55 19.54 -42.24
N GLY A 222 18.42 19.84 -41.28
CA GLY A 222 18.26 21.09 -40.51
C GLY A 222 19.50 21.80 -39.96
N VAL A 223 20.72 21.29 -40.12
CA VAL A 223 21.89 21.93 -39.50
C VAL A 223 22.46 23.06 -40.37
N ARG A 224 22.18 24.31 -40.00
CA ARG A 224 22.77 25.51 -40.64
C ARG A 224 23.62 26.38 -39.71
N SER A 225 23.58 26.14 -38.39
CA SER A 225 24.35 26.86 -37.38
C SER A 225 24.60 25.99 -36.13
N GLN A 226 25.56 26.37 -35.28
CA GLN A 226 25.86 25.64 -34.02
C GLN A 226 24.64 25.54 -33.10
N GLY A 227 23.85 26.62 -32.94
CA GLY A 227 22.64 26.60 -32.11
C GLY A 227 21.54 25.68 -32.66
N SER A 228 21.39 25.63 -33.98
CA SER A 228 20.44 24.73 -34.66
C SER A 228 20.84 23.25 -34.52
N LEU A 229 22.14 22.94 -34.50
CA LEU A 229 22.64 21.58 -34.24
C LEU A 229 22.29 21.12 -32.83
N VAL A 230 22.58 21.93 -31.80
CA VAL A 230 22.28 21.58 -30.41
C VAL A 230 20.78 21.38 -30.20
N PHE A 231 19.95 22.28 -30.74
CA PHE A 231 18.50 22.14 -30.67
C PHE A 231 18.00 20.86 -31.36
N SER A 232 18.54 20.54 -32.54
CA SER A 232 18.20 19.32 -33.26
C SER A 232 18.57 18.06 -32.47
N VAL A 233 19.74 18.05 -31.83
CA VAL A 233 20.17 16.93 -30.97
C VAL A 233 19.24 16.77 -29.77
N ILE A 234 18.90 17.86 -29.06
CA ILE A 234 17.96 17.82 -27.93
C ILE A 234 16.59 17.27 -28.38
N LEU A 235 16.08 17.75 -29.52
CA LEU A 235 14.79 17.31 -30.07
C LEU A 235 14.81 15.82 -30.43
N ILE A 236 15.86 15.36 -31.12
CA ILE A 236 16.02 13.95 -31.52
C ILE A 236 16.14 13.07 -30.28
N THR A 237 16.99 13.43 -29.31
CA THR A 237 17.19 12.65 -28.08
C THR A 237 15.92 12.59 -27.25
N SER A 238 15.19 13.70 -27.11
CA SER A 238 13.91 13.74 -26.40
C SER A 238 12.85 12.87 -27.09
N PHE A 239 12.73 12.97 -28.42
CA PHE A 239 11.79 12.15 -29.19
C PHE A 239 12.14 10.67 -29.12
N MET A 240 13.42 10.31 -29.20
CA MET A 240 13.88 8.92 -29.07
C MET A 240 13.67 8.37 -27.66
N SER A 241 13.89 9.18 -26.62
CA SER A 241 13.64 8.82 -25.21
C SER A 241 12.16 8.50 -24.91
N MET A 242 11.22 8.95 -25.75
CA MET A 242 9.80 8.55 -25.62
C MET A 242 9.56 7.08 -26.02
N TRP A 243 10.41 6.50 -26.87
CA TRP A 243 10.22 5.17 -27.46
C TRP A 243 11.30 4.16 -27.10
N ILE A 244 12.48 4.65 -26.68
CA ILE A 244 13.66 3.87 -26.32
C ILE A 244 13.98 4.14 -24.84
N SER A 245 14.44 3.12 -24.13
CA SER A 245 14.85 3.24 -22.71
C SER A 245 15.94 4.32 -22.54
N ASN A 246 15.86 5.13 -21.49
CA ASN A 246 16.79 6.23 -21.21
C ASN A 246 18.27 5.80 -21.08
N THR A 247 18.52 4.52 -20.79
CA THR A 247 19.86 3.96 -20.62
C THR A 247 20.47 3.47 -21.94
N ALA A 248 19.64 3.22 -22.97
CA ALA A 248 20.06 2.72 -24.28
C ALA A 248 20.51 3.87 -25.19
#